data_AF-A0A7C8DWC2-F1
#
_entry.id   AF-A0A7C8DWC2-F1
#
_cell.length_a   1.000
_cell.length_b   1.000
_cell.length_c   1.000
_cell.angle_alpha   90.00
_cell.angle_beta   90.00
_cell.angle_gamma   90.00
#
_symmetry.space_group_name_H-M   'P 1'
#
loop_
_entity.id
_entity.type
_entity.pdbx_description
1 polymer ?
#
loop_
_entity_poly.entity_id
_entity_poly.type
_entity_poly.pdbx_seq_one_letter_code
_entity_poly.pdbx_strand_id
1 'polypeptide(L)'
;EAILEYRLHSLPEGGTELQQLSRFLPKGISGLVYWYVLYPFHKYVFKGMLKGIARSVGKPILDAPDRFAPRLPHVCRIDPRSNT
;
A
#
# COMPACT_ATOMS: atom_id res chain seq x y z
N GLU A 1 -14.10 11.56 -1.76
CA GLU A 1 -14.47 10.13 -1.59
C GLU A 1 -13.23 9.35 -1.19
N ALA A 2 -13.37 8.24 -0.47
CA ALA A 2 -12.25 7.44 0.00
C ALA A 2 -12.52 5.96 -0.25
N ILE A 3 -11.54 5.25 -0.81
CA ILE A 3 -11.61 3.81 -1.09
C ILE A 3 -10.45 3.14 -0.37
N LEU A 4 -10.75 2.03 0.31
CA LEU A 4 -9.77 1.15 0.90
C LEU A 4 -9.86 -0.22 0.21
N GLU A 5 -8.81 -0.56 -0.54
CA GLU A 5 -8.72 -1.76 -1.36
C GLU A 5 -7.72 -2.74 -0.71
N TYR A 6 -8.07 -4.03 -0.72
CA TYR A 6 -7.20 -5.11 -0.26
C TYR A 6 -6.89 -6.05 -1.43
N ARG A 7 -5.62 -6.41 -1.59
CA ARG A 7 -5.17 -7.40 -2.57
C ARG A 7 -4.36 -8.48 -1.87
N LEU A 8 -4.61 -9.72 -2.25
CA LEU A 8 -3.93 -10.89 -1.70
C LEU A 8 -3.18 -11.57 -2.84
N HIS A 9 -1.89 -11.81 -2.64
CA HIS A 9 -1.04 -12.54 -3.57
C HIS A 9 -0.44 -13.75 -2.86
N SER A 10 -0.64 -14.94 -3.42
CA SER A 10 0.01 -16.16 -2.92
C SER A 10 1.48 -16.15 -3.28
N LEU A 11 2.35 -16.41 -2.30
CA LEU A 11 3.80 -16.46 -2.52
C LEU A 11 4.27 -17.87 -2.90
N PRO A 12 5.28 -18.02 -3.78
CA PRO A 12 5.79 -19.33 -4.23
C PRO A 12 6.32 -20.21 -3.09
N GLU A 13 6.95 -19.60 -2.09
CA GLU A 13 7.54 -20.31 -0.93
C GLU A 13 6.52 -20.61 0.17
N GLY A 14 5.23 -20.37 -0.09
CA GLY A 14 4.17 -20.41 0.90
C GLY A 14 3.99 -19.07 1.61
N GLY A 15 2.75 -18.78 2.00
CA GLY A 15 2.36 -17.50 2.58
C GLY A 15 1.55 -16.63 1.62
N THR A 16 1.14 -15.48 2.13
CA THR A 16 0.28 -14.55 1.40
C THR A 16 0.77 -13.13 1.64
N GLU A 17 1.11 -12.44 0.56
CA GLU A 17 1.33 -11.01 0.58
C GLU A 17 -0.04 -10.31 0.64
N LEU A 18 -0.24 -9.50 1.67
CA LEU A 18 -1.43 -8.66 1.83
C LEU A 18 -1.06 -7.21 1.53
N GLN A 19 -1.63 -6.68 0.45
CA GLN A 19 -1.49 -5.29 0.07
C GLN A 19 -2.73 -4.51 0.45
N GLN A 20 -2.55 -3.39 1.16
CA GLN A 20 -3.61 -2.46 1.55
C GLN A 20 -3.40 -1.12 0.85
N LEU A 21 -4.35 -0.73 0.00
CA LEU A 21 -4.29 0.48 -0.80
C LEU A 21 -5.41 1.45 -0.38
N SER A 22 -5.03 2.64 0.09
CA SER A 22 -5.97 3.70 0.40
C SER A 22 -5.92 4.79 -0.67
N ARG A 23 -7.03 5.03 -1.37
CA ARG A 23 -7.17 6.09 -2.37
C ARG A 23 -8.16 7.13 -1.85
N PHE A 24 -7.72 8.39 -1.80
CA PHE A 24 -8.56 9.51 -1.42
C PHE A 24 -8.71 10.45 -2.59
N LEU A 25 -9.96 10.81 -2.92
CA LEU A 25 -10.30 11.81 -3.91
C LEU A 25 -10.67 13.11 -3.18
N PRO A 26 -9.72 14.05 -3.01
CA PRO A 26 -9.99 15.33 -2.38
C PRO A 26 -10.91 16.19 -3.27
N LYS A 27 -11.84 16.93 -2.65
CA LYS A 27 -12.66 17.93 -3.33
C LYS A 27 -12.19 19.32 -2.90
N GLY A 28 -11.65 20.11 -3.84
CA GLY A 28 -11.18 21.47 -3.58
C GLY A 28 -9.89 21.58 -2.76
N ILE A 29 -9.47 22.82 -2.47
CA ILE A 29 -8.21 23.15 -1.78
C ILE A 29 -8.25 22.76 -0.29
N SER A 30 -9.39 22.95 0.37
CA SER A 30 -9.58 22.52 1.75
C SER A 30 -9.39 21.01 1.92
N GLY A 31 -9.84 20.20 0.95
CA GLY A 31 -9.61 18.76 0.91
C GLY A 31 -8.13 18.39 0.79
N LEU A 32 -7.33 19.17 0.06
CA LEU A 32 -5.88 18.98 -0.04
C LEU A 32 -5.20 19.29 1.29
N VAL A 33 -5.52 20.43 1.91
CA VAL A 33 -4.93 20.82 3.21
C VAL A 33 -5.23 19.77 4.28
N TYR A 34 -6.49 19.34 4.38
CA TYR A 34 -6.91 18.26 5.27
C TYR A 34 -6.11 16.97 5.04
N TRP A 35 -5.91 16.59 3.77
CA TRP A 35 -5.14 15.40 3.41
C TRP A 35 -3.68 15.48 3.86
N TYR A 36 -3.01 16.63 3.64
CA TYR A 36 -1.62 16.81 4.06
C TYR A 36 -1.44 16.75 5.57
N VAL A 37 -2.36 17.34 6.34
CA VAL A 37 -2.32 17.30 7.81
C VAL A 37 -2.45 15.86 8.33
N LEU A 38 -3.32 15.06 7.72
CA LEU A 38 -3.57 13.68 8.15
C LEU A 38 -2.63 12.64 7.53
N TYR A 39 -1.90 12.98 6.48
CA TYR A 39 -0.97 12.07 5.82
C TYR A 39 -0.01 11.31 6.77
N PRO A 40 0.66 11.97 7.75
CA PRO A 40 1.50 11.23 8.71
C PRO A 40 0.70 10.26 9.57
N PHE A 41 -0.52 10.62 9.99
CA PHE A 41 -1.39 9.77 10.81
C PHE A 41 -1.81 8.49 10.07
N HIS A 42 -2.17 8.62 8.79
CA HIS A 42 -2.52 7.48 7.94
C HIS A 42 -1.43 6.40 7.91
N LYS A 43 -0.13 6.77 7.98
CA LYS A 43 0.97 5.80 8.08
C LYS A 43 0.79 4.85 9.26
N TYR A 44 0.51 5.43 10.43
CA TYR A 44 0.44 4.67 11.67
C TYR A 44 -0.81 3.81 11.71
N VAL A 45 -1.94 4.36 11.25
CA VAL A 45 -3.21 3.63 11.17
C VAL A 45 -3.10 2.42 10.25
N PHE A 46 -2.61 2.59 9.02
CA PHE A 46 -2.52 1.48 8.06
C PHE A 46 -1.51 0.41 8.51
N LYS A 47 -0.35 0.82 9.05
CA LYS A 47 0.62 -0.12 9.62
C LYS A 47 0.03 -0.88 10.81
N GLY A 48 -0.72 -0.21 11.67
CA GLY A 48 -1.42 -0.81 12.81
C GLY A 48 -2.49 -1.80 12.37
N MET A 49 -3.28 -1.45 11.35
CA MET A 49 -4.33 -2.30 10.79
C MET A 49 -3.76 -3.59 10.20
N LEU A 50 -2.69 -3.52 9.41
CA LEU A 50 -2.02 -4.71 8.85
C LEU A 50 -1.47 -5.62 9.96
N LYS A 51 -0.85 -5.05 10.99
CA LYS A 51 -0.39 -5.82 12.17
C LYS A 51 -1.56 -6.45 12.92
N GLY A 52 -2.68 -5.74 13.05
CA GLY A 52 -3.90 -6.25 13.67
C GLY A 52 -4.48 -7.44 12.91
N ILE A 53 -4.55 -7.37 11.58
CA ILE A 53 -4.98 -8.48 10.73
C ILE A 53 -4.06 -9.68 10.92
N ALA A 54 -2.74 -9.50 10.84
CA ALA A 54 -1.79 -10.59 11.05
C ALA A 54 -1.94 -11.25 12.43
N ARG A 55 -2.14 -10.44 13.48
CA ARG A 55 -2.41 -10.93 14.83
C ARG A 55 -3.71 -11.74 14.91
N SER A 56 -4.79 -11.29 14.27
CA SER A 56 -6.07 -11.98 14.25
C SER A 56 -6.02 -13.31 13.50
N VAL A 57 -5.19 -13.41 12.45
CA VAL A 57 -4.99 -14.65 11.68
C VAL A 57 -4.10 -15.65 12.43
N GLY A 58 -3.35 -15.21 13.44
CA GLY A 58 -2.48 -16.08 14.25
C GLY A 58 -1.28 -16.65 13.49
N LYS A 59 -0.89 -16.01 12.37
CA LYS A 59 0.28 -16.40 11.57
C LYS A 59 1.43 -15.41 11.79
N PRO A 60 2.69 -15.88 11.79
CA PRO A 60 3.83 -14.98 11.89
C PRO A 60 3.88 -14.05 10.68
N ILE A 61 4.25 -12.79 10.93
CA ILE A 61 4.56 -11.84 9.88
C ILE A 61 5.93 -12.22 9.32
N LEU A 62 5.98 -12.71 8.08
CA LEU A 62 7.23 -13.06 7.39
C LEU A 62 8.05 -11.80 7.12
N ASP A 63 7.43 -10.81 6.49
CA ASP A 63 8.01 -9.50 6.20
C ASP A 63 7.18 -8.39 6.82
N ALA A 64 7.85 -7.44 7.48
CA ALA A 64 7.18 -6.33 8.15
C ALA A 64 6.43 -5.45 7.13
N PRO A 65 5.31 -4.81 7.52
CA PRO A 65 4.58 -3.93 6.61
C PRO A 65 5.46 -2.77 6.15
N ASP A 66 5.73 -2.73 4.85
CA ASP A 66 6.45 -1.66 4.19
C ASP A 66 5.52 -0.83 3.28
N ARG A 67 5.88 0.43 3.06
CA ARG A 67 5.16 1.29 2.12
C ARG A 67 5.62 0.98 0.71
N PHE A 68 4.72 0.42 -0.09
CA PHE A 68 4.91 0.38 -1.52
C PHE A 68 4.02 1.42 -2.20
N ALA A 69 4.59 2.16 -3.16
CA ALA A 69 3.79 2.87 -4.14
C ALA A 69 3.52 1.88 -5.27
N PRO A 70 2.26 1.52 -5.58
CA PRO A 70 1.98 0.67 -6.72
C PRO A 70 2.59 1.33 -7.96
N ARG A 71 3.65 0.73 -8.50
CA ARG A 71 4.25 1.19 -9.75
C ARG A 71 3.15 1.16 -10.80
N LEU A 72 3.04 2.20 -11.63
CA LEU A 72 2.20 2.16 -12.83
C LEU A 72 2.67 0.94 -13.65
N PRO A 73 1.90 -0.17 -13.72
CA PRO A 73 2.36 -1.39 -14.39
C PRO A 73 2.49 -1.21 -15.91
N HIS A 74 1.88 -0.15 -16.44
CA HIS A 74 1.72 0.11 -17.86
C HIS A 74 2.60 1.24 -18.40
N VAL A 75 3.63 1.67 -17.66
CA VAL A 75 4.63 2.57 -18.26
C VAL A 75 5.71 1.74 -18.95
N CYS A 76 5.89 1.94 -20.25
CA CYS A 76 7.09 1.48 -20.95
C CYS A 76 8.30 2.10 -20.25
N ARG A 77 9.09 1.26 -19.57
CA ARG A 77 10.44 1.63 -19.16
C ARG A 77 11.35 1.37 -20.34
N ILE A 78 11.91 2.43 -20.91
CA ILE A 78 13.08 2.30 -21.76
C ILE A 78 14.22 1.92 -20.82
N ASP A 79 14.76 0.71 -21.00
CA ASP A 79 16.00 0.32 -20.36
C ASP A 79 17.16 1.00 -21.10
N PRO A 80 17.88 1.95 -20.49
CA PRO A 80 19.01 2.62 -21.15
C PRO A 80 20.18 1.66 -21.44
N ARG A 81 20.12 0.39 -21.03
CA ARG A 81 21.14 -0.64 -21.30
C ARG A 81 20.74 -1.68 -22.34
N SER A 82 19.56 -1.59 -22.96
CA SER A 82 19.12 -2.60 -23.96
C SER A 82 19.69 -2.39 -25.38
N ASN A 83 20.83 -1.71 -25.53
CA ASN A 83 21.52 -1.56 -26.81
C ASN A 83 23.02 -1.89 -26.68
N THR A 84 23.32 -3.11 -26.25
CA THR A 84 24.61 -3.78 -26.50
C THR A 84 24.38 -5.28 -26.60
#